data_AF-A0A2J6PE32-F1
#
_entry.id   AF-A0A2J6PE32-F1
#
_cell.length_a   1.000
_cell.length_b   1.000
_cell.length_c   1.000
_cell.angle_alpha   90.00
_cell.angle_beta   90.00
_cell.angle_gamma   90.00
#
_symmetry.space_group_name_H-M   'P 1'
#
loop_
_entity.id
_entity.type
_entity.pdbx_description
1 polymer ?
#
loop_
_entity_poly.entity_id
_entity_poly.type
_entity_poly.pdbx_seq_one_letter_code
_entity_poly.pdbx_strand_id
1 'polypeptide(L)'
;MILRQYGDQVPIARSSVVEDAAQNEWCGKEILELLFLRCGNQIYITEATVRYAARNKRSGLEILELLICERRGEVETTEDVWKAAAENSGCGLDIVRLLLGQCCDEVRITEKLAVEVVSRMWHDKQKTLAQLIRRCAHVFRISENTVSAIARSFDQHMMALLLETQGGMLPITESVLVAVAQNTQSAPHTMYLLLQERVSMVSISDAVVKAAIENFHCGGRLLRMLLERRGDEIRITENHVISAAGVSHYMLQFLLRERPGEVHINEAVLVVVARNEWAGEPIVKLLLPGRTGEMEITGRVLEAAASNTRSGEEILKLLLQNYDDEIPIGIVEAAAGNTRSGTRITSLLFQEREHEIQITEKVVTAAARNPELGEEILELLFQKRRGEIQVTASMMQAAMGNPVSSEQVMEILLHHCDDDFQMDPTTAAMAAANLTSGRALMEQLLHRLGAQVQPTEDVLEAAAQNDKCGFDIVEMLLLEHADTAHVTTKVVKAALRNERCGLNIIELLLHERCHVRITEEMIVAAVESQHATRFLTLLLDKVGSSQITDRVVESAARNASHGKEIMRLLVDKYGEEIPISEDVKRATAEKSETGGQIMELL
;
A
#
# COMPACT_ATOMS: atom_id res chain seq x y z
N MET A 1 12.85 -27.97 -44.21
CA MET A 1 13.06 -27.64 -45.64
C MET A 1 14.34 -26.84 -45.86
N ILE A 2 14.59 -25.77 -45.09
CA ILE A 2 15.80 -24.92 -45.17
C ILE A 2 17.10 -25.71 -44.91
N LEU A 3 17.17 -26.55 -43.87
CA LEU A 3 18.34 -27.41 -43.59
C LEU A 3 18.64 -28.43 -44.71
N ARG A 4 17.61 -28.87 -45.46
CA ARG A 4 17.78 -29.74 -46.64
C ARG A 4 18.34 -28.99 -47.85
N GLN A 5 18.19 -27.67 -47.90
CA GLN A 5 18.51 -26.84 -49.07
C GLN A 5 19.83 -26.08 -48.90
N TYR A 6 20.25 -25.79 -47.65
CA TYR A 6 21.46 -25.00 -47.37
C TYR A 6 22.58 -25.74 -46.61
N GLY A 7 22.39 -27.00 -46.20
CA GLY A 7 23.45 -27.85 -45.63
C GLY A 7 24.30 -27.18 -44.54
N ASP A 8 25.60 -27.47 -44.51
CA ASP A 8 26.60 -27.00 -43.54
C ASP A 8 26.89 -25.48 -43.61
N GLN A 9 26.20 -24.73 -44.48
CA GLN A 9 26.40 -23.28 -44.67
C GLN A 9 25.53 -22.40 -43.78
N VAL A 10 24.57 -22.99 -43.05
CA VAL A 10 23.81 -22.25 -42.03
C VAL A 10 24.68 -22.25 -40.76
N PRO A 11 25.08 -21.07 -40.23
CA PRO A 11 25.84 -21.01 -38.98
C PRO A 11 24.90 -21.35 -37.81
N ILE A 12 24.66 -22.64 -37.61
CA ILE A 12 23.82 -23.17 -36.52
C ILE A 12 24.60 -23.24 -35.20
N ALA A 13 25.90 -22.90 -35.22
CA ALA A 13 26.75 -22.77 -34.04
C ALA A 13 26.32 -21.67 -33.04
N ARG A 14 25.16 -21.04 -33.22
CA ARG A 14 24.57 -20.10 -32.26
C ARG A 14 23.65 -20.85 -31.30
N SER A 15 23.93 -20.74 -30.00
CA SER A 15 23.14 -21.29 -28.90
C SER A 15 21.63 -21.05 -29.06
N SER A 16 21.25 -19.93 -29.69
CA SER A 16 19.84 -19.56 -29.93
C SER A 16 19.03 -20.60 -30.71
N VAL A 17 19.61 -21.29 -31.70
CA VAL A 17 18.83 -22.25 -32.53
C VAL A 17 18.51 -23.52 -31.75
N VAL A 18 19.44 -23.94 -30.88
CA VAL A 18 19.29 -25.10 -30.00
C VAL A 18 18.29 -24.78 -28.88
N GLU A 19 18.36 -23.56 -28.34
CA GLU A 19 17.42 -23.02 -27.35
C GLU A 19 15.99 -22.91 -27.92
N ASP A 20 15.83 -22.35 -29.13
CA ASP A 20 14.55 -22.25 -29.84
C ASP A 20 13.96 -23.64 -30.13
N ALA A 21 14.81 -24.60 -30.50
CA ALA A 21 14.40 -25.98 -30.70
C ALA A 21 13.95 -26.64 -29.39
N ALA A 22 14.67 -26.41 -28.27
CA ALA A 22 14.27 -26.90 -26.94
C ALA A 22 12.94 -26.29 -26.46
N GLN A 23 12.64 -25.04 -26.83
CA GLN A 23 11.36 -24.38 -26.52
C GLN A 23 10.20 -24.85 -27.43
N ASN A 24 10.49 -25.46 -28.57
CA ASN A 24 9.47 -25.88 -29.53
C ASN A 24 8.66 -27.08 -29.02
N GLU A 25 7.44 -26.82 -28.56
CA GLU A 25 6.55 -27.83 -27.97
C GLU A 25 6.01 -28.87 -28.98
N TRP A 26 6.21 -28.70 -30.28
CA TRP A 26 5.54 -29.52 -31.31
C TRP A 26 6.49 -30.45 -32.07
N CYS A 27 7.69 -29.97 -32.39
CA CYS A 27 8.69 -30.70 -33.18
C CYS A 27 10.12 -30.46 -32.71
N GLY A 28 10.30 -29.95 -31.48
CA GLY A 28 11.60 -29.60 -30.92
C GLY A 28 12.57 -30.77 -30.85
N LYS A 29 12.07 -31.97 -30.52
CA LYS A 29 12.87 -33.20 -30.50
C LYS A 29 13.39 -33.55 -31.89
N GLU A 30 12.53 -33.61 -32.89
CA GLU A 30 12.89 -33.98 -34.26
C GLU A 30 13.85 -32.94 -34.87
N ILE A 31 13.67 -31.66 -34.52
CA ILE A 31 14.61 -30.61 -34.89
C ILE A 31 15.97 -30.87 -34.22
N LEU A 32 16.02 -31.14 -32.91
CA LEU A 32 17.26 -31.41 -32.20
C LEU A 32 17.96 -32.68 -32.68
N GLU A 33 17.24 -33.77 -32.97
CA GLU A 33 17.79 -35.00 -33.54
C GLU A 33 18.46 -34.74 -34.90
N LEU A 34 17.80 -33.95 -35.77
CA LEU A 34 18.38 -33.55 -37.05
C LEU A 34 19.60 -32.66 -36.89
N LEU A 35 19.58 -31.77 -35.88
CA LEU A 35 20.72 -30.91 -35.56
C LEU A 35 21.90 -31.74 -35.06
N PHE A 36 21.72 -32.65 -34.10
CA PHE A 36 22.79 -33.53 -33.61
C PHE A 36 23.36 -34.41 -34.73
N LEU A 37 22.50 -34.97 -35.59
CA LEU A 37 22.93 -35.81 -36.72
C LEU A 37 23.79 -35.06 -37.76
N ARG A 38 23.49 -33.77 -37.99
CA ARG A 38 24.13 -32.97 -39.04
C ARG A 38 25.32 -32.16 -38.53
N CYS A 39 25.19 -31.54 -37.36
CA CYS A 39 26.15 -30.59 -36.83
C CYS A 39 27.07 -31.22 -35.77
N GLY A 40 26.74 -32.41 -35.25
CA GLY A 40 27.59 -33.19 -34.34
C GLY A 40 28.19 -32.33 -33.23
N ASN A 41 29.51 -32.22 -33.21
CA ASN A 41 30.31 -31.49 -32.21
C ASN A 41 30.17 -29.95 -32.24
N GLN A 42 29.54 -29.36 -33.26
CA GLN A 42 29.39 -27.90 -33.37
C GLN A 42 28.24 -27.30 -32.54
N ILE A 43 27.36 -28.17 -32.02
CA ILE A 43 26.29 -27.79 -31.10
C ILE A 43 26.88 -27.56 -29.71
N TYR A 44 26.36 -26.59 -28.96
CA TYR A 44 26.70 -26.39 -27.55
C TYR A 44 25.42 -26.43 -26.75
N ILE A 45 25.36 -27.28 -25.73
CA ILE A 45 24.24 -27.32 -24.80
C ILE A 45 24.49 -26.25 -23.74
N THR A 46 23.67 -25.20 -23.74
CA THR A 46 23.70 -24.16 -22.70
C THR A 46 22.75 -24.54 -21.57
N GLU A 47 22.98 -23.99 -20.37
CA GLU A 47 22.02 -24.11 -19.26
C GLU A 47 20.63 -23.58 -19.65
N ALA A 48 20.55 -22.55 -20.50
CA ALA A 48 19.29 -22.07 -21.06
C ALA A 48 18.60 -23.13 -21.93
N THR A 49 19.33 -23.89 -22.75
CA THR A 49 18.80 -25.02 -23.53
C THR A 49 18.15 -26.06 -22.61
N VAL A 50 18.86 -26.45 -21.54
CA VAL A 50 18.37 -27.43 -20.55
C VAL A 50 17.15 -26.88 -19.82
N ARG A 51 17.16 -25.59 -19.45
CA ARG A 51 16.03 -24.91 -18.79
C ARG A 51 14.80 -24.83 -19.71
N TYR A 52 14.97 -24.50 -20.99
CA TYR A 52 13.86 -24.47 -21.95
C TYR A 52 13.27 -25.85 -22.16
N ALA A 53 14.10 -26.88 -22.28
CA ALA A 53 13.64 -28.26 -22.33
C ALA A 53 12.89 -28.65 -21.04
N ALA A 54 13.39 -28.24 -19.88
CA ALA A 54 12.73 -28.47 -18.59
C ALA A 54 11.36 -27.77 -18.46
N ARG A 55 11.16 -26.61 -19.11
CA ARG A 55 9.85 -25.89 -19.16
C ARG A 55 8.90 -26.41 -20.24
N ASN A 56 9.42 -27.14 -21.23
CA ASN A 56 8.63 -27.60 -22.37
C ASN A 56 7.61 -28.65 -21.91
N LYS A 57 6.33 -28.32 -22.02
CA LYS A 57 5.24 -29.10 -21.40
C LYS A 57 4.94 -30.40 -22.14
N ARG A 58 5.35 -30.51 -23.41
CA ARG A 58 4.90 -31.58 -24.31
C ARG A 58 6.00 -32.56 -24.67
N SER A 59 7.14 -32.06 -25.13
CA SER A 59 8.30 -32.86 -25.56
C SER A 59 9.53 -32.69 -24.67
N GLY A 60 9.42 -31.91 -23.59
CA GLY A 60 10.54 -31.56 -22.72
C GLY A 60 11.30 -32.75 -22.13
N LEU A 61 10.60 -33.80 -21.70
CA LEU A 61 11.21 -35.04 -21.21
C LEU A 61 12.09 -35.69 -22.29
N GLU A 62 11.52 -35.92 -23.47
CA GLU A 62 12.20 -36.59 -24.57
C GLU A 62 13.38 -35.77 -25.11
N ILE A 63 13.23 -34.43 -25.10
CA ILE A 63 14.31 -33.51 -25.42
C ILE A 63 15.44 -33.64 -24.39
N LEU A 64 15.14 -33.64 -23.09
CA LEU A 64 16.17 -33.83 -22.06
C LEU A 64 16.83 -35.21 -22.14
N GLU A 65 16.08 -36.27 -22.41
CA GLU A 65 16.64 -37.61 -22.64
C GLU A 65 17.60 -37.62 -23.82
N LEU A 66 17.27 -36.94 -24.92
CA LEU A 66 18.16 -36.79 -26.08
C LEU A 66 19.43 -36.01 -25.72
N LEU A 67 19.30 -34.87 -25.04
CA LEU A 67 20.44 -34.04 -24.62
C LEU A 67 21.39 -34.82 -23.70
N ILE A 68 20.82 -35.60 -22.76
CA ILE A 68 21.58 -36.45 -21.83
C ILE A 68 22.22 -37.64 -22.56
N CYS A 69 21.51 -38.29 -23.48
CA CYS A 69 22.04 -39.43 -24.25
C CYS A 69 23.21 -39.02 -25.14
N GLU A 70 23.09 -37.91 -25.85
CA GLU A 70 24.12 -37.45 -26.78
C GLU A 70 25.32 -36.83 -26.05
N ARG A 71 25.08 -36.04 -24.98
CA ARG A 71 26.12 -35.24 -24.34
C ARG A 71 25.94 -35.07 -22.83
N ARG A 72 25.84 -36.18 -22.11
CA ARG A 72 25.66 -36.23 -20.64
C ARG A 72 26.53 -35.23 -19.84
N GLY A 73 27.81 -35.08 -20.17
CA GLY A 73 28.75 -34.23 -19.43
C GLY A 73 28.62 -32.73 -19.69
N GLU A 74 27.82 -32.30 -20.68
CA GLU A 74 27.56 -30.88 -20.99
C GLU A 74 26.21 -30.39 -20.43
N VAL A 75 25.40 -31.30 -19.86
CA VAL A 75 24.08 -30.96 -19.31
C VAL A 75 24.24 -30.45 -17.87
N GLU A 76 24.39 -29.13 -17.72
CA GLU A 76 24.42 -28.51 -16.40
C GLU A 76 23.02 -28.43 -15.78
N THR A 77 22.85 -29.07 -14.61
CA THR A 77 21.59 -29.03 -13.85
C THR A 77 21.66 -28.00 -12.71
N THR A 78 21.42 -26.73 -13.02
CA THR A 78 21.39 -25.61 -12.05
C THR A 78 20.07 -25.54 -11.29
N GLU A 79 20.02 -24.76 -10.19
CA GLU A 79 18.77 -24.53 -9.45
C GLU A 79 17.60 -24.05 -10.32
N ASP A 80 17.89 -23.27 -11.36
CA ASP A 80 16.88 -22.74 -12.27
C ASP A 80 16.31 -23.80 -13.21
N VAL A 81 17.11 -24.80 -13.61
CA VAL A 81 16.64 -25.99 -14.33
C VAL A 81 15.69 -26.80 -13.44
N TRP A 82 16.03 -26.97 -12.17
CA TRP A 82 15.18 -27.65 -11.19
C TRP A 82 13.86 -26.92 -10.94
N LYS A 83 13.88 -25.58 -10.81
CA LYS A 83 12.67 -24.75 -10.69
C LYS A 83 11.81 -24.82 -11.96
N ALA A 84 12.43 -24.76 -13.13
CA ALA A 84 11.76 -24.91 -14.42
C ALA A 84 11.04 -26.26 -14.56
N ALA A 85 11.72 -27.35 -14.18
CA ALA A 85 11.13 -28.69 -14.17
C ALA A 85 9.97 -28.80 -13.16
N ALA A 86 10.10 -28.16 -12.00
CA ALA A 86 9.05 -28.14 -10.99
C ALA A 86 7.78 -27.40 -11.45
N GLU A 87 7.92 -26.28 -12.15
CA GLU A 87 6.79 -25.49 -12.68
C GLU A 87 6.17 -26.12 -13.94
N ASN A 88 6.76 -27.18 -14.47
CA ASN A 88 6.26 -27.87 -15.65
C ASN A 88 5.03 -28.73 -15.32
N SER A 89 3.86 -28.23 -15.72
CA SER A 89 2.55 -28.87 -15.52
C SER A 89 2.30 -30.11 -16.40
N GLY A 90 3.19 -30.41 -17.34
CA GLY A 90 3.08 -31.54 -18.27
C GLY A 90 3.91 -32.73 -17.81
N CYS A 91 5.20 -32.75 -18.18
CA CYS A 91 6.14 -33.85 -17.89
C CYS A 91 7.12 -33.55 -16.73
N GLY A 92 6.84 -32.53 -15.92
CA GLY A 92 7.74 -32.09 -14.84
C GLY A 92 8.15 -33.19 -13.85
N LEU A 93 7.28 -34.13 -13.50
CA LEU A 93 7.61 -35.26 -12.63
C LEU A 93 8.70 -36.15 -13.24
N ASP A 94 8.54 -36.55 -14.49
CA ASP A 94 9.46 -37.46 -15.16
C ASP A 94 10.76 -36.75 -15.50
N ILE A 95 10.71 -35.44 -15.78
CA ILE A 95 11.91 -34.60 -15.89
C ILE A 95 12.67 -34.58 -14.57
N VAL A 96 12.00 -34.33 -13.44
CA VAL A 96 12.65 -34.34 -12.12
C VAL A 96 13.23 -35.73 -11.82
N ARG A 97 12.57 -36.83 -12.20
CA ARG A 97 13.11 -38.20 -12.07
C ARG A 97 14.35 -38.43 -12.93
N LEU A 98 14.34 -37.92 -14.15
CA LEU A 98 15.47 -38.00 -15.07
C LEU A 98 16.67 -37.25 -14.50
N LEU A 99 16.48 -35.99 -14.07
CA LEU A 99 17.49 -35.19 -13.39
C LEU A 99 18.03 -35.90 -12.14
N LEU A 100 17.16 -36.50 -11.33
CA LEU A 100 17.53 -37.30 -10.16
C LEU A 100 18.32 -38.56 -10.49
N GLY A 101 18.06 -39.19 -11.64
CA GLY A 101 18.82 -40.36 -12.10
C GLY A 101 20.23 -40.01 -12.58
N GLN A 102 20.44 -38.77 -13.01
CA GLN A 102 21.73 -38.29 -13.50
C GLN A 102 22.65 -37.75 -12.39
N CYS A 103 22.07 -37.18 -11.32
CA CYS A 103 22.79 -36.36 -10.33
C CYS A 103 23.43 -37.11 -9.14
N CYS A 104 23.62 -38.43 -9.18
CA CYS A 104 24.06 -39.16 -7.97
C CYS A 104 25.44 -38.75 -7.42
N ASP A 105 26.33 -38.13 -8.22
CA ASP A 105 27.68 -37.76 -7.75
C ASP A 105 28.08 -36.28 -7.97
N GLU A 106 27.40 -35.51 -8.83
CA GLU A 106 27.89 -34.19 -9.28
C GLU A 106 27.13 -32.96 -8.75
N VAL A 107 25.87 -33.09 -8.34
CA VAL A 107 25.08 -31.96 -7.82
C VAL A 107 24.72 -32.17 -6.36
N ARG A 108 25.22 -31.28 -5.50
CA ARG A 108 24.78 -31.16 -4.10
C ARG A 108 23.34 -30.65 -4.08
N ILE A 109 22.35 -31.53 -4.21
CA ILE A 109 20.95 -31.18 -3.95
C ILE A 109 20.89 -30.66 -2.52
N THR A 110 20.74 -29.35 -2.38
CA THR A 110 20.57 -28.74 -1.06
C THR A 110 19.16 -29.02 -0.58
N GLU A 111 19.02 -29.12 0.74
CA GLU A 111 17.73 -29.27 1.39
C GLU A 111 16.73 -28.18 0.96
N LYS A 112 17.20 -26.93 0.85
CA LYS A 112 16.40 -25.78 0.38
C LYS A 112 15.88 -25.99 -1.05
N LEU A 113 16.74 -26.45 -1.96
CA LEU A 113 16.36 -26.73 -3.34
C LEU A 113 15.30 -27.84 -3.41
N ALA A 114 15.44 -28.91 -2.62
CA ALA A 114 14.47 -29.99 -2.59
C ALA A 114 13.06 -29.50 -2.15
N VAL A 115 12.97 -28.65 -1.13
CA VAL A 115 11.70 -28.05 -0.70
C VAL A 115 11.13 -27.09 -1.75
N GLU A 116 11.99 -26.27 -2.36
CA GLU A 116 11.59 -25.32 -3.41
C GLU A 116 11.07 -25.99 -4.68
N VAL A 117 11.68 -27.09 -5.09
CA VAL A 117 11.26 -27.87 -6.26
C VAL A 117 9.89 -28.47 -5.98
N VAL A 118 9.73 -29.11 -4.83
CA VAL A 118 8.50 -29.85 -4.56
C VAL A 118 7.33 -28.90 -4.30
N SER A 119 7.54 -27.75 -3.67
CA SER A 119 6.47 -26.77 -3.43
C SER A 119 5.86 -26.23 -4.73
N ARG A 120 6.66 -26.09 -5.79
CA ARG A 120 6.27 -25.58 -7.11
C ARG A 120 5.58 -26.59 -8.02
N MET A 121 5.72 -27.89 -7.76
CA MET A 121 5.05 -28.93 -8.55
C MET A 121 3.53 -28.84 -8.44
N TRP A 122 2.79 -29.11 -9.51
CA TRP A 122 1.31 -29.09 -9.48
C TRP A 122 0.72 -30.42 -9.03
N HIS A 123 1.31 -31.54 -9.47
CA HIS A 123 0.85 -32.92 -9.22
C HIS A 123 1.98 -33.80 -8.69
N ASP A 124 1.62 -34.91 -8.03
CA ASP A 124 2.55 -35.94 -7.53
C ASP A 124 3.70 -35.43 -6.64
N LYS A 125 3.57 -34.23 -6.07
CA LYS A 125 4.55 -33.60 -5.17
C LYS A 125 5.05 -34.57 -4.09
N GLN A 126 4.13 -35.39 -3.59
CA GLN A 126 4.42 -36.41 -2.58
C GLN A 126 5.37 -37.51 -3.09
N LYS A 127 5.15 -38.02 -4.30
CA LYS A 127 5.99 -39.09 -4.88
C LYS A 127 7.37 -38.58 -5.25
N THR A 128 7.48 -37.33 -5.71
CA THR A 128 8.77 -36.72 -6.06
C THR A 128 9.62 -36.51 -4.82
N LEU A 129 9.05 -35.87 -3.78
CA LEU A 129 9.75 -35.66 -2.52
C LEU A 129 10.07 -36.99 -1.84
N ALA A 130 9.19 -37.98 -1.94
CA ALA A 130 9.45 -39.33 -1.47
C ALA A 130 10.70 -39.96 -2.10
N GLN A 131 10.85 -39.83 -3.41
CA GLN A 131 11.99 -40.35 -4.16
C GLN A 131 13.27 -39.57 -3.83
N LEU A 132 13.17 -38.23 -3.75
CA LEU A 132 14.26 -37.34 -3.32
C LEU A 132 14.79 -37.74 -1.94
N ILE A 133 13.90 -37.87 -0.96
CA ILE A 133 14.26 -38.25 0.41
C ILE A 133 14.84 -39.66 0.44
N ARG A 134 14.22 -40.66 -0.21
CA ARG A 134 14.74 -42.04 -0.19
C ARG A 134 16.14 -42.17 -0.80
N ARG A 135 16.45 -41.39 -1.84
CA ARG A 135 17.78 -41.41 -2.49
C ARG A 135 18.82 -40.53 -1.80
N CYS A 136 18.38 -39.43 -1.17
CA CYS A 136 19.28 -38.51 -0.48
C CYS A 136 19.36 -38.75 1.04
N ALA A 137 18.58 -39.69 1.58
CA ALA A 137 18.50 -40.00 3.01
C ALA A 137 19.85 -40.41 3.62
N HIS A 138 20.76 -40.96 2.79
CA HIS A 138 22.11 -41.35 3.20
C HIS A 138 23.10 -40.17 3.20
N VAL A 139 22.73 -39.05 2.55
CA VAL A 139 23.63 -37.95 2.19
C VAL A 139 23.47 -36.73 3.10
N PHE A 140 22.26 -36.44 3.60
CA PHE A 140 22.07 -35.33 4.55
C PHE A 140 20.91 -35.56 5.54
N ARG A 141 21.06 -35.03 6.75
CA ARG A 141 20.03 -34.98 7.80
C ARG A 141 19.06 -33.84 7.49
N ILE A 142 17.75 -34.13 7.50
CA ILE A 142 16.72 -33.10 7.30
C ILE A 142 16.69 -32.17 8.53
N SER A 143 16.82 -30.86 8.29
CA SER A 143 16.72 -29.83 9.30
C SER A 143 15.27 -29.55 9.69
N GLU A 144 15.08 -28.98 10.87
CA GLU A 144 13.78 -28.58 11.42
C GLU A 144 13.00 -27.64 10.49
N ASN A 145 13.70 -26.74 9.79
CA ASN A 145 13.08 -25.78 8.87
C ASN A 145 12.37 -26.49 7.71
N THR A 146 12.96 -27.56 7.20
CA THR A 146 12.38 -28.34 6.11
C THR A 146 11.27 -29.22 6.58
N VAL A 147 11.42 -29.86 7.75
CA VAL A 147 10.31 -30.60 8.35
C VAL A 147 9.11 -29.67 8.56
N SER A 148 9.35 -28.44 9.03
CA SER A 148 8.30 -27.43 9.20
C SER A 148 7.68 -26.99 7.87
N ALA A 149 8.49 -26.78 6.82
CA ALA A 149 7.97 -26.45 5.49
C ALA A 149 7.11 -27.60 4.94
N ILE A 150 7.56 -28.84 5.12
CA ILE A 150 6.83 -30.02 4.68
C ILE A 150 5.54 -30.20 5.48
N ALA A 151 5.60 -30.06 6.80
CA ALA A 151 4.45 -30.10 7.70
C ALA A 151 3.36 -29.09 7.31
N ARG A 152 3.75 -27.90 6.88
CA ARG A 152 2.82 -26.82 6.50
C ARG A 152 2.17 -27.04 5.14
N SER A 153 2.85 -27.71 4.21
CA SER A 153 2.44 -27.77 2.80
C SER A 153 1.95 -29.14 2.32
N PHE A 154 2.26 -30.23 3.03
CA PHE A 154 1.97 -31.60 2.60
C PHE A 154 1.02 -32.32 3.55
N ASP A 155 0.52 -33.47 3.14
CA ASP A 155 -0.44 -34.24 3.93
C ASP A 155 0.24 -35.25 4.88
N GLN A 156 -0.59 -36.00 5.61
CA GLN A 156 -0.15 -37.06 6.51
C GLN A 156 0.75 -38.11 5.83
N HIS A 157 0.56 -38.43 4.54
CA HIS A 157 1.31 -39.49 3.87
C HIS A 157 2.76 -39.09 3.66
N MET A 158 3.00 -37.82 3.35
CA MET A 158 4.35 -37.28 3.29
C MET A 158 5.04 -37.31 4.66
N MET A 159 4.32 -36.92 5.70
CA MET A 159 4.88 -36.97 7.06
C MET A 159 5.16 -38.41 7.51
N ALA A 160 4.28 -39.36 7.18
CA ALA A 160 4.50 -40.78 7.44
C ALA A 160 5.77 -41.29 6.75
N LEU A 161 5.98 -40.92 5.50
CA LEU A 161 7.18 -41.32 4.77
C LEU A 161 8.46 -40.70 5.36
N LEU A 162 8.42 -39.45 5.80
CA LEU A 162 9.55 -38.83 6.49
C LEU A 162 9.91 -39.59 7.77
N LEU A 163 8.91 -40.02 8.54
CA LEU A 163 9.12 -40.85 9.72
C LEU A 163 9.66 -42.24 9.36
N GLU A 164 9.16 -42.90 8.32
CA GLU A 164 9.68 -44.20 7.85
C GLU A 164 11.14 -44.12 7.38
N THR A 165 11.50 -43.03 6.69
CA THR A 165 12.82 -42.89 6.05
C THR A 165 13.90 -42.35 6.99
N GLN A 166 13.56 -41.47 7.92
CA GLN A 166 14.51 -40.86 8.86
C GLN A 166 14.39 -41.40 10.30
N GLY A 167 13.29 -42.10 10.62
CA GLY A 167 13.06 -42.73 11.92
C GLY A 167 13.18 -41.75 13.09
N GLY A 168 13.93 -42.17 14.11
CA GLY A 168 14.20 -41.41 15.34
C GLY A 168 14.96 -40.09 15.14
N MET A 169 15.61 -39.89 13.98
CA MET A 169 16.50 -38.75 13.72
C MET A 169 15.78 -37.46 13.30
N LEU A 170 14.50 -37.57 12.90
CA LEU A 170 13.69 -36.43 12.47
C LEU A 170 13.43 -35.47 13.65
N PRO A 171 13.75 -34.17 13.53
CA PRO A 171 13.45 -33.19 14.58
C PRO A 171 11.94 -32.93 14.62
N ILE A 172 11.26 -33.47 15.63
CA ILE A 172 9.85 -33.14 15.94
C ILE A 172 9.89 -32.19 17.14
N THR A 173 10.02 -30.91 16.85
CA THR A 173 10.05 -29.82 17.83
C THR A 173 8.70 -29.11 17.87
N GLU A 174 8.54 -28.16 18.79
CA GLU A 174 7.36 -27.30 18.86
C GLU A 174 7.09 -26.57 17.51
N SER A 175 8.13 -26.09 16.83
CA SER A 175 7.97 -25.35 15.56
C SER A 175 7.35 -26.21 14.46
N VAL A 176 7.70 -27.50 14.41
CA VAL A 176 7.12 -28.47 13.49
C VAL A 176 5.65 -28.72 13.82
N LEU A 177 5.30 -28.84 15.11
CA LEU A 177 3.92 -29.03 15.54
C LEU A 177 3.06 -27.80 15.22
N VAL A 178 3.59 -26.59 15.40
CA VAL A 178 2.95 -25.35 14.97
C VAL A 178 2.73 -25.35 13.46
N ALA A 179 3.74 -25.76 12.68
CA ALA A 179 3.61 -25.87 11.23
C ALA A 179 2.56 -26.90 10.79
N VAL A 180 2.46 -28.04 11.49
CA VAL A 180 1.39 -29.02 11.30
C VAL A 180 0.03 -28.41 11.62
N ALA A 181 -0.10 -27.70 12.75
CA ALA A 181 -1.35 -27.07 13.17
C ALA A 181 -1.82 -26.00 12.18
N GLN A 182 -0.91 -25.32 11.49
CA GLN A 182 -1.19 -24.35 10.42
C GLN A 182 -1.58 -24.99 9.07
N ASN A 183 -1.41 -26.31 8.91
CA ASN A 183 -1.76 -26.99 7.67
C ASN A 183 -3.28 -27.01 7.47
N THR A 184 -3.78 -26.41 6.39
CA THR A 184 -5.22 -26.23 6.19
C THR A 184 -5.95 -27.49 5.70
N GLN A 185 -5.22 -28.53 5.31
CA GLN A 185 -5.78 -29.72 4.65
C GLN A 185 -5.73 -30.97 5.54
N SER A 186 -4.58 -31.24 6.17
CA SER A 186 -4.29 -32.52 6.82
C SER A 186 -3.80 -32.37 8.27
N ALA A 187 -3.99 -31.21 8.91
CA ALA A 187 -3.47 -31.01 10.27
C ALA A 187 -3.95 -32.06 11.30
N PRO A 188 -5.24 -32.43 11.40
CA PRO A 188 -5.68 -33.41 12.40
C PRO A 188 -5.00 -34.76 12.20
N HIS A 189 -4.95 -35.21 10.96
CA HIS A 189 -4.36 -36.46 10.52
C HIS A 189 -2.85 -36.53 10.72
N THR A 190 -2.14 -35.46 10.37
CA THR A 190 -0.68 -35.36 10.52
C THR A 190 -0.30 -35.25 12.00
N MET A 191 -1.05 -34.47 12.78
CA MET A 191 -0.83 -34.36 14.23
C MET A 191 -1.10 -35.70 14.92
N TYR A 192 -2.15 -36.42 14.53
CA TYR A 192 -2.46 -37.75 15.04
C TYR A 192 -1.29 -38.72 14.86
N LEU A 193 -0.73 -38.77 13.65
CA LEU A 193 0.43 -39.62 13.30
C LEU A 193 1.63 -39.30 14.19
N LEU A 194 1.98 -38.01 14.36
CA LEU A 194 3.11 -37.59 15.19
C LEU A 194 2.91 -37.92 16.67
N LEU A 195 1.67 -37.77 17.18
CA LEU A 195 1.34 -38.10 18.56
C LEU A 195 1.37 -39.60 18.84
N GLN A 196 1.07 -40.46 17.86
CA GLN A 196 1.17 -41.91 18.02
C GLN A 196 2.61 -42.41 18.02
N GLU A 197 3.43 -41.93 17.09
CA GLU A 197 4.80 -42.42 16.91
C GLU A 197 5.75 -41.92 18.01
N ARG A 198 5.49 -40.74 18.62
CA ARG A 198 6.38 -40.12 19.62
C ARG A 198 5.65 -39.61 20.88
N VAL A 199 4.81 -40.48 21.46
CA VAL A 199 3.93 -40.18 22.62
C VAL A 199 4.63 -39.42 23.76
N SER A 200 5.87 -39.79 24.10
CA SER A 200 6.58 -39.23 25.27
C SER A 200 7.47 -38.00 25.01
N MET A 201 7.73 -37.65 23.73
CA MET A 201 8.62 -36.53 23.37
C MET A 201 7.86 -35.27 22.93
N VAL A 202 6.57 -35.38 22.65
CA VAL A 202 5.75 -34.30 22.09
C VAL A 202 4.84 -33.74 23.17
N SER A 203 5.11 -32.52 23.64
CA SER A 203 4.20 -31.74 24.50
C SER A 203 3.41 -30.75 23.64
N ILE A 204 2.11 -30.61 23.92
CA ILE A 204 1.30 -29.60 23.26
C ILE A 204 1.50 -28.26 23.98
N SER A 205 2.18 -27.32 23.32
CA SER A 205 2.39 -25.98 23.84
C SER A 205 1.20 -25.05 23.53
N ASP A 206 1.17 -23.91 24.21
CA ASP A 206 0.23 -22.80 23.93
C ASP A 206 0.28 -22.36 22.46
N ALA A 207 1.48 -22.29 21.86
CA ALA A 207 1.64 -21.92 20.45
C ALA A 207 0.97 -22.91 19.48
N VAL A 208 1.00 -24.22 19.79
CA VAL A 208 0.33 -25.25 18.98
C VAL A 208 -1.19 -25.11 19.10
N VAL A 209 -1.70 -24.85 20.31
CA VAL A 209 -3.13 -24.62 20.55
C VAL A 209 -3.61 -23.36 19.83
N LYS A 210 -2.87 -22.25 19.94
CA LYS A 210 -3.15 -21.01 19.21
C LYS A 210 -3.18 -21.22 17.70
N ALA A 211 -2.18 -21.91 17.14
CA ALA A 211 -2.14 -22.22 15.70
C ALA A 211 -3.33 -23.09 15.26
N ALA A 212 -3.79 -24.01 16.10
CA ALA A 212 -4.99 -24.79 15.84
C ALA A 212 -6.26 -23.92 15.85
N ILE A 213 -6.38 -22.98 16.80
CA ILE A 213 -7.51 -22.05 16.91
C ILE A 213 -7.58 -21.12 15.68
N GLU A 214 -6.43 -20.64 15.20
CA GLU A 214 -6.31 -19.75 14.04
C GLU A 214 -6.54 -20.48 12.70
N ASN A 215 -6.53 -21.82 12.68
CA ASN A 215 -6.77 -22.60 11.47
C ASN A 215 -8.27 -22.71 11.14
N PHE A 216 -8.75 -21.79 10.31
CA PHE A 216 -10.16 -21.71 9.89
C PHE A 216 -10.73 -23.00 9.26
N HIS A 217 -9.90 -23.81 8.59
CA HIS A 217 -10.37 -24.94 7.78
C HIS A 217 -10.51 -26.25 8.55
N CYS A 218 -9.51 -26.58 9.38
CA CYS A 218 -9.48 -27.85 10.11
C CYS A 218 -9.12 -27.70 11.59
N GLY A 219 -8.93 -26.47 12.07
CA GLY A 219 -8.59 -26.15 13.45
C GLY A 219 -9.53 -26.74 14.48
N GLY A 220 -10.86 -26.64 14.26
CA GLY A 220 -11.84 -27.21 15.19
C GLY A 220 -11.75 -28.74 15.31
N ARG A 221 -11.47 -29.44 14.20
CA ARG A 221 -11.25 -30.90 14.21
C ARG A 221 -9.92 -31.26 14.88
N LEU A 222 -8.87 -30.48 14.61
CA LEU A 222 -7.56 -30.65 15.23
C LEU A 222 -7.65 -30.45 16.74
N LEU A 223 -8.25 -29.35 17.20
CA LEU A 223 -8.37 -29.04 18.61
C LEU A 223 -9.21 -30.06 19.36
N ARG A 224 -10.30 -30.55 18.77
CA ARG A 224 -11.07 -31.68 19.33
C ARG A 224 -10.20 -32.91 19.55
N MET A 225 -9.46 -33.34 18.53
CA MET A 225 -8.57 -34.49 18.63
C MET A 225 -7.47 -34.28 19.69
N LEU A 226 -6.93 -33.07 19.80
CA LEU A 226 -5.94 -32.72 20.82
C LEU A 226 -6.52 -32.78 22.23
N LEU A 227 -7.73 -32.24 22.45
CA LEU A 227 -8.42 -32.27 23.74
C LEU A 227 -8.80 -33.70 24.16
N GLU A 228 -9.25 -34.54 23.23
CA GLU A 228 -9.60 -35.95 23.50
C GLU A 228 -8.38 -36.79 23.94
N ARG A 229 -7.19 -36.48 23.41
CA ARG A 229 -5.98 -37.30 23.64
C ARG A 229 -5.02 -36.75 24.68
N ARG A 230 -4.93 -35.42 24.79
CA ARG A 230 -3.96 -34.70 25.63
C ARG A 230 -4.64 -33.57 26.39
N GLY A 231 -5.92 -33.73 26.71
CA GLY A 231 -6.73 -32.71 27.38
C GLY A 231 -6.11 -32.19 28.67
N ASP A 232 -5.46 -33.03 29.46
CA ASP A 232 -4.84 -32.64 30.74
C ASP A 232 -3.66 -31.65 30.58
N GLU A 233 -3.02 -31.63 29.40
CA GLU A 233 -1.93 -30.70 29.08
C GLU A 233 -2.42 -29.37 28.52
N ILE A 234 -3.66 -29.34 28.01
CA ILE A 234 -4.20 -28.19 27.29
C ILE A 234 -5.06 -27.37 28.25
N ARG A 235 -4.64 -26.12 28.47
CA ARG A 235 -5.41 -25.09 29.16
C ARG A 235 -5.81 -24.00 28.17
N ILE A 236 -7.09 -23.66 28.14
CA ILE A 236 -7.59 -22.53 27.37
C ILE A 236 -7.28 -21.26 28.15
N THR A 237 -6.48 -20.39 27.54
CA THR A 237 -6.06 -19.11 28.10
C THR A 237 -6.92 -18.00 27.52
N GLU A 238 -6.88 -16.81 28.09
CA GLU A 238 -7.58 -15.64 27.54
C GLU A 238 -7.16 -15.36 26.08
N ASN A 239 -5.86 -15.48 25.76
CA ASN A 239 -5.34 -15.31 24.41
C ASN A 239 -5.94 -16.32 23.41
N HIS A 240 -6.21 -17.56 23.86
CA HIS A 240 -6.91 -18.56 23.06
C HIS A 240 -8.35 -18.13 22.76
N VAL A 241 -9.06 -17.59 23.75
CA VAL A 241 -10.45 -17.09 23.59
C VAL A 241 -10.48 -15.88 22.66
N ILE A 242 -9.56 -14.92 22.83
CA ILE A 242 -9.40 -13.76 21.95
C ILE A 242 -9.15 -14.21 20.50
N SER A 243 -8.23 -15.16 20.29
CA SER A 243 -7.93 -15.69 18.96
C SER A 243 -9.17 -16.36 18.34
N ALA A 244 -9.90 -17.17 19.12
CA ALA A 244 -11.12 -17.81 18.66
C ALA A 244 -12.22 -16.82 18.25
N ALA A 245 -12.40 -15.76 19.05
CA ALA A 245 -13.34 -14.67 18.78
C ALA A 245 -12.98 -13.88 17.51
N GLY A 246 -11.68 -13.72 17.22
CA GLY A 246 -11.21 -13.10 15.98
C GLY A 246 -11.40 -13.98 14.74
N VAL A 247 -11.34 -15.30 14.88
CA VAL A 247 -11.34 -16.24 13.74
C VAL A 247 -12.75 -16.58 13.26
N SER A 248 -13.60 -17.13 14.14
CA SER A 248 -14.91 -17.64 13.73
C SER A 248 -15.81 -17.95 14.90
N HIS A 249 -17.11 -17.69 14.73
CA HIS A 249 -18.15 -18.05 15.69
C HIS A 249 -18.17 -19.54 16.02
N TYR A 250 -17.84 -20.42 15.05
CA TYR A 250 -17.77 -21.87 15.29
C TYR A 250 -16.65 -22.24 16.27
N MET A 251 -15.50 -21.56 16.20
CA MET A 251 -14.36 -21.87 17.06
C MET A 251 -14.63 -21.41 18.49
N LEU A 252 -15.15 -20.18 18.67
CA LEU A 252 -15.51 -19.71 20.01
C LEU A 252 -16.64 -20.57 20.62
N GLN A 253 -17.65 -20.94 19.81
CA GLN A 253 -18.71 -21.86 20.26
C GLN A 253 -18.15 -23.23 20.66
N PHE A 254 -17.15 -23.74 19.94
CA PHE A 254 -16.47 -24.98 20.28
C PHE A 254 -15.78 -24.89 21.65
N LEU A 255 -15.01 -23.82 21.91
CA LEU A 255 -14.36 -23.62 23.21
C LEU A 255 -15.37 -23.51 24.36
N LEU A 256 -16.45 -22.76 24.15
CA LEU A 256 -17.54 -22.61 25.13
C LEU A 256 -18.22 -23.94 25.48
N ARG A 257 -18.27 -24.90 24.54
CA ARG A 257 -18.88 -26.22 24.75
C ARG A 257 -17.94 -27.21 25.41
N GLU A 258 -16.69 -27.27 24.97
CA GLU A 258 -15.73 -28.28 25.44
C GLU A 258 -15.03 -27.89 26.75
N ARG A 259 -14.83 -26.59 27.00
CA ARG A 259 -14.13 -26.08 28.20
C ARG A 259 -14.86 -24.88 28.84
N PRO A 260 -16.14 -25.02 29.24
CA PRO A 260 -16.95 -23.90 29.73
C PRO A 260 -16.37 -23.21 30.97
N GLY A 261 -15.67 -23.94 31.84
CA GLY A 261 -15.06 -23.39 33.06
C GLY A 261 -13.74 -22.65 32.86
N GLU A 262 -13.12 -22.76 31.68
CA GLU A 262 -11.86 -22.07 31.35
C GLU A 262 -12.10 -20.82 30.50
N VAL A 263 -13.23 -20.75 29.78
CA VAL A 263 -13.57 -19.63 28.90
C VAL A 263 -14.24 -18.50 29.69
N HIS A 264 -13.50 -17.40 29.85
CA HIS A 264 -13.98 -16.18 30.47
C HIS A 264 -14.16 -15.10 29.39
N ILE A 265 -15.36 -14.50 29.34
CA ILE A 265 -15.68 -13.44 28.38
C ILE A 265 -15.52 -12.09 29.08
N ASN A 266 -14.37 -11.47 28.91
CA ASN A 266 -14.06 -10.15 29.46
C ASN A 266 -14.18 -9.04 28.37
N GLU A 267 -13.91 -7.80 28.76
CA GLU A 267 -13.90 -6.64 27.84
C GLU A 267 -13.02 -6.90 26.61
N ALA A 268 -11.80 -7.45 26.77
CA ALA A 268 -10.86 -7.64 25.68
C ALA A 268 -11.41 -8.60 24.60
N VAL A 269 -12.07 -9.69 25.02
CA VAL A 269 -12.75 -10.62 24.11
C VAL A 269 -13.89 -9.89 23.39
N LEU A 270 -14.72 -9.13 24.10
CA LEU A 270 -15.86 -8.41 23.51
C LEU A 270 -15.43 -7.32 22.52
N VAL A 271 -14.34 -6.60 22.77
CA VAL A 271 -13.77 -5.63 21.83
C VAL A 271 -13.37 -6.34 20.53
N VAL A 272 -12.73 -7.51 20.60
CA VAL A 272 -12.34 -8.28 19.41
C VAL A 272 -13.57 -8.78 18.65
N VAL A 273 -14.60 -9.24 19.37
CA VAL A 273 -15.89 -9.61 18.78
C VAL A 273 -16.53 -8.42 18.07
N ALA A 274 -16.59 -7.25 18.70
CA ALA A 274 -17.20 -6.04 18.16
C ALA A 274 -16.49 -5.54 16.90
N ARG A 275 -15.16 -5.71 16.81
CA ARG A 275 -14.36 -5.38 15.62
C ARG A 275 -14.42 -6.45 14.52
N ASN A 276 -14.92 -7.65 14.81
CA ASN A 276 -14.96 -8.74 13.85
C ASN A 276 -16.03 -8.48 12.78
N GLU A 277 -15.59 -8.01 11.62
CA GLU A 277 -16.46 -7.64 10.49
C GLU A 277 -17.23 -8.80 9.84
N TRP A 278 -16.86 -10.06 10.14
CA TRP A 278 -17.39 -11.22 9.43
C TRP A 278 -18.17 -12.17 10.35
N ALA A 279 -17.72 -12.33 11.59
CA ALA A 279 -18.33 -13.25 12.56
C ALA A 279 -18.78 -12.56 13.86
N GLY A 280 -18.58 -11.25 14.00
CA GLY A 280 -18.91 -10.52 15.23
C GLY A 280 -20.38 -10.61 15.61
N GLU A 281 -21.30 -10.34 14.69
CA GLU A 281 -22.76 -10.41 14.95
C GLU A 281 -23.20 -11.83 15.40
N PRO A 282 -22.87 -12.93 14.69
CA PRO A 282 -23.16 -14.28 15.17
C PRO A 282 -22.57 -14.59 16.55
N ILE A 283 -21.38 -14.06 16.87
CA ILE A 283 -20.75 -14.25 18.18
C ILE A 283 -21.51 -13.50 19.27
N VAL A 284 -21.88 -12.23 19.05
CA VAL A 284 -22.67 -11.46 20.02
C VAL A 284 -24.01 -12.15 20.28
N LYS A 285 -24.68 -12.66 19.25
CA LYS A 285 -25.91 -13.46 19.39
C LYS A 285 -25.71 -14.77 20.17
N LEU A 286 -24.52 -15.35 20.12
CA LEU A 286 -24.16 -16.55 20.90
C LEU A 286 -23.90 -16.20 22.37
N LEU A 287 -23.28 -15.05 22.65
CA LEU A 287 -22.80 -14.67 23.98
C LEU A 287 -23.86 -13.99 24.85
N LEU A 288 -24.72 -13.14 24.27
CA LEU A 288 -25.71 -12.38 25.03
C LEU A 288 -26.75 -13.26 25.76
N PRO A 289 -27.33 -14.33 25.16
CA PRO A 289 -28.31 -15.15 25.86
C PRO A 289 -27.67 -15.94 27.03
N GLY A 290 -28.01 -15.58 28.27
CA GLY A 290 -27.65 -16.33 29.48
C GLY A 290 -26.35 -15.93 30.17
N ARG A 291 -25.65 -14.87 29.70
CA ARG A 291 -24.40 -14.36 30.32
C ARG A 291 -24.38 -12.84 30.52
N THR A 292 -25.53 -12.16 30.42
CA THR A 292 -25.63 -10.70 30.56
C THR A 292 -25.11 -10.17 31.89
N GLY A 293 -25.17 -10.95 32.98
CA GLY A 293 -24.60 -10.58 34.28
C GLY A 293 -23.13 -10.95 34.50
N GLU A 294 -22.52 -11.72 33.59
CA GLU A 294 -21.10 -12.10 33.66
C GLU A 294 -20.20 -11.25 32.74
N MET A 295 -20.80 -10.54 31.79
CA MET A 295 -20.10 -9.78 30.77
C MET A 295 -20.16 -8.27 31.06
N GLU A 296 -19.00 -7.63 31.15
CA GLU A 296 -18.90 -6.19 31.29
C GLU A 296 -18.93 -5.54 29.89
N ILE A 297 -20.11 -5.08 29.45
CA ILE A 297 -20.22 -4.26 28.25
C ILE A 297 -19.75 -2.86 28.63
N THR A 298 -18.60 -2.44 28.10
CA THR A 298 -18.04 -1.11 28.36
C THR A 298 -18.23 -0.19 27.16
N GLY A 299 -18.00 1.11 27.36
CA GLY A 299 -17.93 2.08 26.28
C GLY A 299 -16.95 1.70 25.16
N ARG A 300 -15.83 1.05 25.48
CA ARG A 300 -14.84 0.61 24.48
C ARG A 300 -15.37 -0.48 23.56
N VAL A 301 -16.23 -1.37 24.07
CA VAL A 301 -16.90 -2.39 23.26
C VAL A 301 -17.89 -1.73 22.30
N LEU A 302 -18.64 -0.74 22.76
CA LEU A 302 -19.58 0.01 21.94
C LEU A 302 -18.87 0.86 20.87
N GLU A 303 -17.78 1.55 21.21
CA GLU A 303 -16.95 2.30 20.26
C GLU A 303 -16.35 1.40 19.18
N ALA A 304 -15.90 0.20 19.57
CA ALA A 304 -15.42 -0.82 18.65
C ALA A 304 -16.51 -1.29 17.67
N ALA A 305 -17.74 -1.46 18.15
CA ALA A 305 -18.89 -1.79 17.31
C ALA A 305 -19.27 -0.64 16.37
N ALA A 306 -19.29 0.60 16.88
CA ALA A 306 -19.57 1.79 16.06
C ALA A 306 -18.53 2.02 14.95
N SER A 307 -17.27 1.63 15.19
CA SER A 307 -16.19 1.67 14.20
C SER A 307 -16.22 0.51 13.19
N ASN A 308 -17.04 -0.52 13.40
CA ASN A 308 -17.09 -1.69 12.53
C ASN A 308 -17.87 -1.34 11.24
N THR A 309 -17.17 -1.41 10.10
CA THR A 309 -17.68 -0.90 8.83
C THR A 309 -18.74 -1.80 8.18
N ARG A 310 -18.92 -3.03 8.69
CA ARG A 310 -19.73 -4.06 8.03
C ARG A 310 -20.89 -4.59 8.85
N SER A 311 -20.62 -5.03 10.08
CA SER A 311 -21.63 -5.60 10.98
C SER A 311 -21.87 -4.72 12.22
N GLY A 312 -21.26 -3.52 12.24
CA GLY A 312 -21.28 -2.62 13.40
C GLY A 312 -22.67 -2.24 13.87
N GLU A 313 -23.60 -1.95 12.96
CA GLU A 313 -24.99 -1.60 13.31
C GLU A 313 -25.71 -2.73 14.05
N GLU A 314 -25.69 -3.96 13.51
CA GLU A 314 -26.37 -5.10 14.13
C GLU A 314 -25.73 -5.47 15.47
N ILE A 315 -24.39 -5.42 15.54
CA ILE A 315 -23.65 -5.63 16.79
C ILE A 315 -24.04 -4.57 17.81
N LEU A 316 -23.97 -3.28 17.44
CA LEU A 316 -24.23 -2.17 18.34
C LEU A 316 -25.69 -2.20 18.83
N LYS A 317 -26.64 -2.53 17.97
CA LYS A 317 -28.05 -2.71 18.34
C LYS A 317 -28.24 -3.75 19.45
N LEU A 318 -27.59 -4.90 19.32
CA LEU A 318 -27.66 -5.97 20.32
C LEU A 318 -26.99 -5.58 21.64
N LEU A 319 -25.86 -4.86 21.57
CA LEU A 319 -25.15 -4.39 22.76
C LEU A 319 -25.96 -3.32 23.51
N LEU A 320 -26.53 -2.34 22.81
CA LEU A 320 -27.35 -1.27 23.42
C LEU A 320 -28.62 -1.79 24.10
N GLN A 321 -29.19 -2.91 23.63
CA GLN A 321 -30.33 -3.57 24.28
C GLN A 321 -29.97 -4.18 25.64
N ASN A 322 -28.69 -4.40 25.91
CA ASN A 322 -28.17 -5.02 27.14
C ASN A 322 -27.19 -4.09 27.87
N TYR A 323 -27.19 -2.80 27.54
CA TYR A 323 -26.33 -1.79 28.13
C TYR A 323 -27.20 -0.79 28.91
N ASP A 324 -27.03 -0.80 30.22
CA ASP A 324 -27.84 -0.02 31.17
C ASP A 324 -27.17 1.30 31.61
N ASP A 325 -25.89 1.49 31.28
CA ASP A 325 -25.13 2.71 31.61
C ASP A 325 -25.35 3.82 30.56
N GLU A 326 -24.91 5.04 30.87
CA GLU A 326 -24.94 6.17 29.92
C GLU A 326 -24.06 5.89 28.69
N ILE A 327 -24.51 6.29 27.50
CA ILE A 327 -23.72 6.20 26.26
C ILE A 327 -22.46 7.08 26.34
N PRO A 328 -21.25 6.51 26.18
CA PRO A 328 -20.04 7.31 26.03
C PRO A 328 -20.03 8.13 24.74
N ILE A 329 -19.53 9.36 24.86
CA ILE A 329 -19.45 10.34 23.77
C ILE A 329 -18.60 9.83 22.59
N GLY A 330 -17.59 8.99 22.85
CA GLY A 330 -16.70 8.43 21.84
C GLY A 330 -17.41 7.53 20.83
N ILE A 331 -18.58 6.97 21.17
CA ILE A 331 -19.36 6.12 20.27
C ILE A 331 -19.89 6.94 19.08
N VAL A 332 -20.35 8.16 19.33
CA VAL A 332 -20.87 9.06 18.29
C VAL A 332 -19.73 9.56 17.41
N GLU A 333 -18.56 9.84 17.99
CA GLU A 333 -17.35 10.18 17.23
C GLU A 333 -16.92 9.01 16.32
N ALA A 334 -16.90 7.79 16.85
CA ALA A 334 -16.59 6.57 16.09
C ALA A 334 -17.61 6.32 14.96
N ALA A 335 -18.91 6.52 15.23
CA ALA A 335 -19.95 6.40 14.23
C ALA A 335 -19.81 7.46 13.12
N ALA A 336 -19.52 8.70 13.49
CA ALA A 336 -19.31 9.81 12.57
C ALA A 336 -18.10 9.59 11.65
N GLY A 337 -17.04 8.97 12.16
CA GLY A 337 -15.85 8.58 11.39
C GLY A 337 -15.99 7.29 10.58
N ASN A 338 -17.10 6.55 10.70
CA ASN A 338 -17.30 5.28 9.99
C ASN A 338 -17.72 5.53 8.54
N THR A 339 -16.84 5.19 7.59
CA THR A 339 -17.00 5.52 6.16
C THR A 339 -17.96 4.61 5.39
N ARG A 340 -18.57 3.62 6.04
CA ARG A 340 -19.44 2.65 5.33
C ARG A 340 -20.81 2.46 5.97
N SER A 341 -20.86 2.48 7.30
CA SER A 341 -22.09 2.28 8.06
C SER A 341 -22.40 3.45 8.99
N GLY A 342 -21.62 4.54 8.94
CA GLY A 342 -21.71 5.67 9.87
C GLY A 342 -23.09 6.32 9.93
N THR A 343 -23.73 6.60 8.79
CA THR A 343 -25.10 7.17 8.76
C THR A 343 -26.12 6.28 9.47
N ARG A 344 -26.08 4.97 9.21
CA ARG A 344 -27.00 3.99 9.81
C ARG A 344 -26.75 3.82 11.31
N ILE A 345 -25.48 3.75 11.71
CA ILE A 345 -25.09 3.64 13.13
C ILE A 345 -25.48 4.91 13.90
N THR A 346 -25.19 6.09 13.34
CA THR A 346 -25.56 7.38 13.95
C THR A 346 -27.09 7.49 14.09
N SER A 347 -27.84 7.06 13.07
CA SER A 347 -29.31 7.00 13.11
C SER A 347 -29.82 6.05 14.19
N LEU A 348 -29.21 4.87 14.34
CA LEU A 348 -29.57 3.89 15.37
C LEU A 348 -29.35 4.47 16.78
N LEU A 349 -28.22 5.15 17.02
CA LEU A 349 -27.94 5.79 18.31
C LEU A 349 -29.04 6.80 18.66
N PHE A 350 -29.40 7.67 17.72
CA PHE A 350 -30.49 8.63 17.93
C PHE A 350 -31.86 7.98 18.11
N GLN A 351 -32.10 6.79 17.55
CA GLN A 351 -33.38 6.08 17.74
C GLN A 351 -33.48 5.43 19.12
N GLU A 352 -32.40 4.83 19.61
CA GLU A 352 -32.42 4.03 20.84
C GLU A 352 -32.14 4.86 22.10
N ARG A 353 -31.35 5.94 21.99
CA ARG A 353 -30.83 6.72 23.14
C ARG A 353 -30.68 8.22 22.83
N GLU A 354 -31.65 8.81 22.13
CA GLU A 354 -31.62 10.22 21.68
C GLU A 354 -31.22 11.23 22.77
N HIS A 355 -31.74 11.03 23.99
CA HIS A 355 -31.60 11.96 25.11
C HIS A 355 -30.23 11.91 25.80
N GLU A 356 -29.46 10.85 25.59
CA GLU A 356 -28.10 10.69 26.16
C GLU A 356 -27.01 11.20 25.23
N ILE A 357 -27.33 11.40 23.95
CA ILE A 357 -26.35 11.80 22.93
C ILE A 357 -26.02 13.28 23.04
N GLN A 358 -24.74 13.57 23.22
CA GLN A 358 -24.17 14.91 23.14
C GLN A 358 -23.31 15.03 21.89
N ILE A 359 -23.51 16.10 21.11
CA ILE A 359 -22.68 16.38 19.94
C ILE A 359 -21.56 17.33 20.33
N THR A 360 -20.33 16.82 20.28
CA THR A 360 -19.12 17.61 20.52
C THR A 360 -18.47 18.04 19.23
N GLU A 361 -17.53 18.99 19.33
CA GLU A 361 -16.69 19.39 18.21
C GLU A 361 -15.94 18.21 17.56
N LYS A 362 -15.53 17.22 18.36
CA LYS A 362 -14.87 16.01 17.83
C LYS A 362 -15.78 15.18 16.94
N VAL A 363 -17.07 15.08 17.30
CA VAL A 363 -18.06 14.38 16.48
C VAL A 363 -18.23 15.07 15.12
N VAL A 364 -18.37 16.40 15.13
CA VAL A 364 -18.55 17.19 13.90
C VAL A 364 -17.30 17.15 13.04
N THR A 365 -16.10 17.27 13.63
CA THR A 365 -14.83 17.16 12.88
C THR A 365 -14.58 15.77 12.32
N ALA A 366 -14.99 14.70 13.03
CA ALA A 366 -14.94 13.33 12.52
C ALA A 366 -15.88 13.15 11.31
N ALA A 367 -17.10 13.66 11.39
CA ALA A 367 -18.04 13.67 10.27
C ALA A 367 -17.51 14.49 9.09
N ALA A 368 -17.00 15.70 9.34
CA ALA A 368 -16.47 16.58 8.30
C ALA A 368 -15.28 15.98 7.54
N ARG A 369 -14.45 15.17 8.21
CA ARG A 369 -13.33 14.43 7.59
C ARG A 369 -13.74 13.15 6.88
N ASN A 370 -14.97 12.67 7.07
CA ASN A 370 -15.43 11.40 6.52
C ASN A 370 -15.67 11.54 5.00
N PRO A 371 -14.87 10.87 4.15
CA PRO A 371 -14.91 11.09 2.71
C PRO A 371 -16.14 10.49 2.03
N GLU A 372 -16.76 9.47 2.63
CA GLU A 372 -17.83 8.71 1.98
C GLU A 372 -19.22 9.14 2.45
N LEU A 373 -19.39 9.33 3.77
CA LEU A 373 -20.69 9.57 4.40
C LEU A 373 -20.73 10.88 5.21
N GLY A 374 -19.69 11.71 5.13
CA GLY A 374 -19.58 12.92 5.95
C GLY A 374 -20.71 13.92 5.75
N GLU A 375 -21.17 14.07 4.50
CA GLU A 375 -22.32 14.92 4.14
C GLU A 375 -23.59 14.47 4.85
N GLU A 376 -24.03 13.23 4.63
CA GLU A 376 -25.24 12.65 5.23
C GLU A 376 -25.21 12.66 6.77
N ILE A 377 -24.03 12.36 7.34
CA ILE A 377 -23.85 12.35 8.79
C ILE A 377 -23.98 13.78 9.35
N LEU A 378 -23.34 14.78 8.73
CA LEU A 378 -23.47 16.17 9.17
C LEU A 378 -24.90 16.67 9.06
N GLU A 379 -25.60 16.39 7.96
CA GLU A 379 -27.02 16.74 7.82
C GLU A 379 -27.86 16.15 8.96
N LEU A 380 -27.65 14.87 9.28
CA LEU A 380 -28.35 14.21 10.38
C LEU A 380 -28.04 14.85 11.74
N LEU A 381 -26.77 15.18 12.00
CA LEU A 381 -26.33 15.83 13.24
C LEU A 381 -26.97 17.21 13.41
N PHE A 382 -26.97 18.03 12.35
CA PHE A 382 -27.61 19.34 12.37
C PHE A 382 -29.13 19.23 12.48
N GLN A 383 -29.77 18.29 11.76
CA GLN A 383 -31.21 18.08 11.84
C GLN A 383 -31.66 17.72 13.26
N LYS A 384 -30.87 16.90 13.97
CA LYS A 384 -31.21 16.43 15.31
C LYS A 384 -30.82 17.41 16.42
N ARG A 385 -29.64 18.04 16.32
CA ARG A 385 -29.02 18.78 17.44
C ARG A 385 -28.40 20.12 17.03
N ARG A 386 -28.96 20.85 16.04
CA ARG A 386 -28.41 22.15 15.59
C ARG A 386 -28.06 23.12 16.73
N GLY A 387 -28.91 23.21 17.76
CA GLY A 387 -28.71 24.14 18.89
C GLY A 387 -27.50 23.80 19.79
N GLU A 388 -26.96 22.59 19.71
CA GLU A 388 -25.77 22.15 20.44
C GLU A 388 -24.47 22.35 19.63
N ILE A 389 -24.59 22.54 18.31
CA ILE A 389 -23.45 22.63 17.41
C ILE A 389 -23.13 24.09 17.13
N GLN A 390 -21.99 24.55 17.61
CA GLN A 390 -21.39 25.82 17.19
C GLN A 390 -20.31 25.53 16.15
N VAL A 391 -20.42 26.13 14.97
CA VAL A 391 -19.43 25.93 13.90
C VAL A 391 -18.14 26.64 14.27
N THR A 392 -17.04 25.89 14.34
CA THR A 392 -15.71 26.42 14.68
C THR A 392 -14.76 26.36 13.48
N ALA A 393 -13.65 27.11 13.56
CA ALA A 393 -12.60 27.08 12.54
C ALA A 393 -12.02 25.67 12.32
N SER A 394 -11.84 24.90 13.40
CA SER A 394 -11.36 23.51 13.34
C SER A 394 -12.31 22.59 12.56
N MET A 395 -13.62 22.80 12.63
CA MET A 395 -14.61 22.06 11.82
C MET A 395 -14.47 22.41 10.33
N MET A 396 -14.30 23.70 10.02
CA MET A 396 -14.06 24.13 8.64
C MET A 396 -12.76 23.55 8.08
N GLN A 397 -11.67 23.60 8.87
CA GLN A 397 -10.39 22.98 8.50
C GLN A 397 -10.53 21.46 8.28
N ALA A 398 -11.33 20.79 9.11
CA ALA A 398 -11.65 19.37 8.94
C ALA A 398 -12.38 19.09 7.62
N ALA A 399 -13.34 19.93 7.23
CA ALA A 399 -14.03 19.85 5.95
C ALA A 399 -13.09 20.09 4.76
N MET A 400 -12.20 21.09 4.84
CA MET A 400 -11.21 21.36 3.79
C MET A 400 -10.23 20.20 3.61
N GLY A 401 -9.96 19.43 4.67
CA GLY A 401 -9.13 18.23 4.62
C GLY A 401 -9.84 16.99 4.08
N ASN A 402 -11.14 17.07 3.76
CA ASN A 402 -11.89 15.96 3.19
C ASN A 402 -11.47 15.73 1.72
N PRO A 403 -10.97 14.55 1.35
CA PRO A 403 -10.41 14.33 0.02
C PRO A 403 -11.45 14.14 -1.10
N VAL A 404 -12.72 13.92 -0.76
CA VAL A 404 -13.77 13.56 -1.72
C VAL A 404 -14.89 14.61 -1.75
N SER A 405 -15.39 15.01 -0.58
CA SER A 405 -16.61 15.83 -0.46
C SER A 405 -16.37 17.16 0.25
N SER A 406 -15.16 17.74 0.15
CA SER A 406 -14.82 18.99 0.86
C SER A 406 -15.75 20.15 0.54
N GLU A 407 -16.25 20.23 -0.69
CA GLU A 407 -17.15 21.31 -1.12
C GLU A 407 -18.54 21.19 -0.49
N GLN A 408 -19.14 20.00 -0.52
CA GLN A 408 -20.48 19.73 0.02
C GLN A 408 -20.47 19.83 1.56
N VAL A 409 -19.45 19.25 2.19
CA VAL A 409 -19.27 19.32 3.64
C VAL A 409 -19.07 20.77 4.09
N MET A 410 -18.26 21.56 3.36
CA MET A 410 -18.08 22.98 3.66
C MET A 410 -19.39 23.77 3.51
N GLU A 411 -20.18 23.47 2.47
CA GLU A 411 -21.47 24.12 2.26
C GLU A 411 -22.42 23.93 3.44
N ILE A 412 -22.53 22.71 3.97
CA ILE A 412 -23.36 22.42 5.15
C ILE A 412 -22.88 23.22 6.37
N LEU A 413 -21.57 23.25 6.63
CA LEU A 413 -21.01 24.00 7.76
C LEU A 413 -21.24 25.50 7.62
N LEU A 414 -21.10 26.06 6.42
CA LEU A 414 -21.34 27.49 6.17
C LEU A 414 -22.83 27.86 6.21
N HIS A 415 -23.72 26.94 5.82
CA HIS A 415 -25.17 27.12 5.94
C HIS A 415 -25.60 27.19 7.41
N HIS A 416 -24.96 26.39 8.26
CA HIS A 416 -25.19 26.36 9.70
C HIS A 416 -24.17 27.17 10.52
N CYS A 417 -23.40 28.04 9.89
CA CYS A 417 -22.49 28.94 10.59
C CYS A 417 -23.28 30.04 11.32
N ASP A 418 -22.93 30.30 12.58
CA ASP A 418 -23.56 31.35 13.37
C ASP A 418 -23.03 32.75 12.97
N ASP A 419 -23.85 33.79 13.10
CA ASP A 419 -23.50 35.15 12.66
C ASP A 419 -22.29 35.76 13.40
N ASP A 420 -21.98 35.24 14.60
CA ASP A 420 -20.85 35.67 15.43
C ASP A 420 -19.54 34.95 15.11
N PHE A 421 -19.56 33.95 14.23
CA PHE A 421 -18.36 33.25 13.77
C PHE A 421 -17.32 34.25 13.26
N GLN A 422 -16.05 34.01 13.63
CA GLN A 422 -14.91 34.81 13.20
C GLN A 422 -13.98 33.93 12.38
N MET A 423 -13.81 34.30 11.11
CA MET A 423 -12.85 33.65 10.23
C MET A 423 -11.42 34.02 10.62
N ASP A 424 -10.60 33.01 10.93
CA ASP A 424 -9.17 33.23 11.15
C ASP A 424 -8.39 33.19 9.81
N PRO A 425 -7.27 33.94 9.70
CA PRO A 425 -6.47 33.97 8.48
C PRO A 425 -5.89 32.61 8.07
N THR A 426 -5.63 31.72 9.03
CA THR A 426 -5.02 30.41 8.74
C THR A 426 -6.00 29.48 8.03
N THR A 427 -7.26 29.49 8.44
CA THR A 427 -8.34 28.73 7.78
C THR A 427 -8.60 29.29 6.37
N ALA A 428 -8.52 30.60 6.16
CA ALA A 428 -8.66 31.19 4.83
C ALA A 428 -7.47 30.82 3.92
N ALA A 429 -6.24 30.83 4.45
CA ALA A 429 -5.06 30.41 3.71
C ALA A 429 -5.11 28.91 3.35
N MET A 430 -5.64 28.07 4.23
CA MET A 430 -5.87 26.64 3.94
C MET A 430 -6.84 26.42 2.78
N ALA A 431 -7.94 27.18 2.72
CA ALA A 431 -8.87 27.13 1.58
C ALA A 431 -8.18 27.56 0.29
N ALA A 432 -7.40 28.65 0.33
CA ALA A 432 -6.65 29.14 -0.82
C ALA A 432 -5.56 28.15 -1.31
N ALA A 433 -4.93 27.41 -0.39
CA ALA A 433 -3.94 26.38 -0.70
C ALA A 433 -4.54 25.05 -1.18
N ASN A 434 -5.85 24.85 -1.08
CA ASN A 434 -6.47 23.57 -1.41
C ASN A 434 -6.41 23.31 -2.93
N LEU A 435 -5.69 22.25 -3.32
CA LEU A 435 -5.44 21.92 -4.72
C LEU A 435 -6.61 21.22 -5.41
N THR A 436 -7.56 20.68 -4.64
CA THR A 436 -8.68 19.87 -5.14
C THR A 436 -9.90 20.74 -5.40
N SER A 437 -10.26 21.58 -4.42
CA SER A 437 -11.50 22.38 -4.42
C SER A 437 -11.27 23.84 -4.00
N GLY A 438 -10.01 24.34 -4.00
CA GLY A 438 -9.68 25.66 -3.45
C GLY A 438 -10.51 26.81 -4.03
N ARG A 439 -10.76 26.82 -5.35
CA ARG A 439 -11.63 27.82 -5.99
C ARG A 439 -13.05 27.80 -5.39
N ALA A 440 -13.69 26.63 -5.35
CA ALA A 440 -15.05 26.48 -4.84
C ALA A 440 -15.14 26.81 -3.34
N LEU A 441 -14.16 26.38 -2.54
CA LEU A 441 -14.09 26.71 -1.12
C LEU A 441 -13.96 28.23 -0.91
N MET A 442 -13.08 28.89 -1.65
CA MET A 442 -12.92 30.34 -1.56
C MET A 442 -14.18 31.10 -2.03
N GLU A 443 -14.85 30.61 -3.07
CA GLU A 443 -16.12 31.17 -3.56
C GLU A 443 -17.23 31.06 -2.49
N GLN A 444 -17.39 29.89 -1.86
CA GLN A 444 -18.34 29.69 -0.77
C GLN A 444 -18.04 30.57 0.46
N LEU A 445 -16.76 30.66 0.85
CA LEU A 445 -16.32 31.49 1.98
C LEU A 445 -16.58 32.97 1.73
N LEU A 446 -16.22 33.49 0.55
CA LEU A 446 -16.46 34.88 0.19
C LEU A 446 -17.97 35.19 0.11
N HIS A 447 -18.78 34.28 -0.45
CA HIS A 447 -20.22 34.47 -0.55
C HIS A 447 -20.92 34.52 0.82
N ARG A 448 -20.48 33.71 1.80
CA ARG A 448 -21.14 33.63 3.11
C ARG A 448 -20.54 34.55 4.17
N LEU A 449 -19.22 34.69 4.21
CA LEU A 449 -18.50 35.44 5.24
C LEU A 449 -18.05 36.83 4.75
N GLY A 450 -18.04 37.07 3.44
CA GLY A 450 -17.77 38.37 2.82
C GLY A 450 -16.51 39.03 3.37
N ALA A 451 -16.70 40.19 4.01
CA ALA A 451 -15.64 41.01 4.57
C ALA A 451 -14.79 40.33 5.66
N GLN A 452 -15.20 39.18 6.21
CA GLN A 452 -14.35 38.43 7.15
C GLN A 452 -13.20 37.69 6.43
N VAL A 453 -13.33 37.40 5.14
CA VAL A 453 -12.29 36.72 4.35
C VAL A 453 -11.32 37.77 3.81
N GLN A 454 -10.42 38.23 4.68
CA GLN A 454 -9.47 39.27 4.32
C GLN A 454 -8.33 38.72 3.44
N PRO A 455 -7.92 39.45 2.38
CA PRO A 455 -6.74 39.14 1.56
C PRO A 455 -5.44 39.49 2.30
N THR A 456 -5.20 38.79 3.40
CA THR A 456 -3.95 38.90 4.17
C THR A 456 -2.76 38.38 3.38
N GLU A 457 -1.53 38.71 3.81
CA GLU A 457 -0.29 38.21 3.18
C GLU A 457 -0.32 36.68 3.03
N ASP A 458 -0.70 35.95 4.08
CA ASP A 458 -0.70 34.48 4.10
C ASP A 458 -1.72 33.88 3.13
N VAL A 459 -2.91 34.47 3.03
CA VAL A 459 -3.97 34.02 2.11
C VAL A 459 -3.56 34.24 0.65
N LEU A 460 -3.04 35.44 0.35
CA LEU A 460 -2.55 35.77 -1.00
C LEU A 460 -1.31 34.95 -1.37
N GLU A 461 -0.39 34.71 -0.43
CA GLU A 461 0.78 33.86 -0.64
C GLU A 461 0.34 32.42 -0.95
N ALA A 462 -0.58 31.85 -0.16
CA ALA A 462 -1.13 30.52 -0.39
C ALA A 462 -1.82 30.39 -1.76
N ALA A 463 -2.65 31.38 -2.13
CA ALA A 463 -3.30 31.44 -3.44
C ALA A 463 -2.27 31.55 -4.58
N ALA A 464 -1.25 32.39 -4.42
CA ALA A 464 -0.19 32.58 -5.40
C ALA A 464 0.66 31.32 -5.63
N GLN A 465 0.80 30.45 -4.63
CA GLN A 465 1.47 29.14 -4.74
C GLN A 465 0.56 28.04 -5.31
N ASN A 466 -0.75 28.26 -5.43
CA ASN A 466 -1.69 27.25 -5.90
C ASN A 466 -1.64 27.10 -7.43
N ASP A 467 -0.92 26.08 -7.90
CA ASP A 467 -0.75 25.76 -9.32
C ASP A 467 -2.04 25.38 -10.06
N LYS A 468 -3.13 25.04 -9.34
CA LYS A 468 -4.37 24.54 -9.95
C LYS A 468 -5.37 25.63 -10.23
N CYS A 469 -5.65 26.47 -9.24
CA CYS A 469 -6.68 27.51 -9.32
C CYS A 469 -6.24 28.83 -8.67
N GLY A 470 -4.94 29.01 -8.43
CA GLY A 470 -4.41 30.20 -7.77
C GLY A 470 -4.76 31.51 -8.46
N PHE A 471 -4.78 31.55 -9.80
CA PHE A 471 -5.20 32.75 -10.53
C PHE A 471 -6.65 33.14 -10.20
N ASP A 472 -7.59 32.20 -10.31
CA ASP A 472 -9.01 32.47 -10.02
C ASP A 472 -9.19 32.91 -8.56
N ILE A 473 -8.46 32.30 -7.62
CA ILE A 473 -8.52 32.66 -6.20
C ILE A 473 -8.00 34.09 -5.96
N VAL A 474 -6.84 34.43 -6.53
CA VAL A 474 -6.29 35.80 -6.40
C VAL A 474 -7.22 36.81 -7.07
N GLU A 475 -7.78 36.51 -8.23
CA GLU A 475 -8.74 37.36 -8.92
C GLU A 475 -9.99 37.63 -8.07
N MET A 476 -10.62 36.59 -7.52
CA MET A 476 -11.77 36.75 -6.63
C MET A 476 -11.46 37.59 -5.39
N LEU A 477 -10.29 37.37 -4.76
CA LEU A 477 -9.87 38.13 -3.58
C LEU A 477 -9.64 39.61 -3.88
N LEU A 478 -9.02 39.93 -5.02
CA LEU A 478 -8.76 41.31 -5.41
C LEU A 478 -10.02 42.03 -5.89
N LEU A 479 -10.95 41.35 -6.57
CA LEU A 479 -12.22 41.95 -7.00
C LEU A 479 -13.07 42.41 -5.81
N GLU A 480 -13.16 41.60 -4.76
CA GLU A 480 -13.97 41.92 -3.58
C GLU A 480 -13.24 42.86 -2.58
N HIS A 481 -11.90 42.84 -2.55
CA HIS A 481 -11.12 43.49 -1.49
C HIS A 481 -9.86 44.24 -1.97
N ALA A 482 -9.88 44.80 -3.19
CA ALA A 482 -8.72 45.50 -3.78
C ALA A 482 -8.04 46.51 -2.84
N ASP A 483 -8.85 47.28 -2.09
CA ASP A 483 -8.35 48.36 -1.24
C ASP A 483 -7.70 47.87 0.07
N THR A 484 -7.96 46.63 0.50
CA THR A 484 -7.39 46.03 1.72
C THR A 484 -6.33 44.95 1.45
N ALA A 485 -6.11 44.60 0.18
CA ALA A 485 -5.13 43.60 -0.24
C ALA A 485 -3.69 44.03 0.10
N HIS A 486 -3.03 43.28 0.99
CA HIS A 486 -1.64 43.51 1.36
C HIS A 486 -0.71 42.68 0.48
N VAL A 487 -0.45 43.15 -0.74
CA VAL A 487 0.48 42.50 -1.67
C VAL A 487 1.93 42.80 -1.26
N THR A 488 2.60 41.80 -0.69
CA THR A 488 3.99 41.92 -0.23
C THR A 488 4.99 41.28 -1.20
N THR A 489 6.28 41.45 -0.91
CA THR A 489 7.37 40.74 -1.61
C THR A 489 7.22 39.22 -1.58
N LYS A 490 6.63 38.64 -0.52
CA LYS A 490 6.43 37.20 -0.45
C LYS A 490 5.38 36.71 -1.44
N VAL A 491 4.23 37.39 -1.51
CA VAL A 491 3.16 37.10 -2.47
C VAL A 491 3.69 37.16 -3.91
N VAL A 492 4.45 38.21 -4.24
CA VAL A 492 5.06 38.36 -5.56
C VAL A 492 6.06 37.24 -5.85
N LYS A 493 6.95 36.90 -4.91
CA LYS A 493 7.92 35.80 -5.09
C LYS A 493 7.23 34.44 -5.24
N ALA A 494 6.13 34.21 -4.51
CA ALA A 494 5.31 33.01 -4.66
C ALA A 494 4.75 32.91 -6.08
N ALA A 495 4.14 33.98 -6.60
CA ALA A 495 3.64 34.02 -7.97
C ALA A 495 4.75 33.85 -9.01
N LEU A 496 5.93 34.46 -8.82
CA LEU A 496 7.07 34.30 -9.74
C LEU A 496 7.60 32.85 -9.81
N ARG A 497 7.42 32.07 -8.75
CA ARG A 497 7.80 30.65 -8.68
C ARG A 497 6.71 29.71 -9.19
N ASN A 498 5.48 30.19 -9.34
CA ASN A 498 4.37 29.39 -9.83
C ASN A 498 4.45 29.22 -11.35
N GLU A 499 4.76 28.00 -11.78
CA GLU A 499 5.03 27.68 -13.19
C GLU A 499 3.77 27.68 -14.05
N ARG A 500 2.59 27.50 -13.46
CA ARG A 500 1.33 27.33 -14.18
C ARG A 500 0.56 28.63 -14.37
N CYS A 501 0.27 29.33 -13.28
CA CYS A 501 -0.59 30.52 -13.29
C CYS A 501 0.12 31.78 -12.79
N GLY A 502 1.37 31.66 -12.34
CA GLY A 502 2.17 32.76 -11.81
C GLY A 502 2.26 33.99 -12.72
N LEU A 503 2.38 33.79 -14.03
CA LEU A 503 2.42 34.90 -14.99
C LEU A 503 1.14 35.73 -14.98
N ASN A 504 -0.02 35.09 -15.05
CA ASN A 504 -1.31 35.77 -15.03
C ASN A 504 -1.55 36.45 -13.68
N ILE A 505 -1.08 35.83 -12.59
CA ILE A 505 -1.15 36.42 -11.25
C ILE A 505 -0.30 37.70 -11.17
N ILE A 506 0.94 37.69 -11.68
CA ILE A 506 1.78 38.90 -11.71
C ILE A 506 1.16 39.98 -12.59
N GLU A 507 0.63 39.62 -13.77
CA GLU A 507 -0.06 40.57 -14.64
C GLU A 507 -1.24 41.23 -13.91
N LEU A 508 -2.10 40.43 -13.26
CA LEU A 508 -3.21 40.92 -12.45
C LEU A 508 -2.76 41.86 -11.33
N LEU A 509 -1.74 41.47 -10.55
CA LEU A 509 -1.20 42.27 -9.43
C LEU A 509 -0.59 43.60 -9.88
N LEU A 510 -0.08 43.69 -11.11
CA LEU A 510 0.50 44.91 -11.68
C LEU A 510 -0.56 45.82 -12.34
N HIS A 511 -1.70 45.27 -12.74
CA HIS A 511 -2.78 45.99 -13.42
C HIS A 511 -3.89 46.48 -12.47
N GLU A 512 -4.20 45.72 -11.42
CA GLU A 512 -5.21 46.10 -10.42
C GLU A 512 -4.73 47.23 -9.50
N ARG A 513 -5.66 47.84 -8.76
CA ARG A 513 -5.42 48.97 -7.83
C ARG A 513 -4.47 48.67 -6.65
N CYS A 514 -3.74 47.56 -6.70
CA CYS A 514 -2.73 47.19 -5.72
C CYS A 514 -1.49 48.08 -5.91
N HIS A 515 -1.08 48.84 -4.90
CA HIS A 515 0.19 49.55 -4.91
C HIS A 515 1.36 48.58 -4.69
N VAL A 516 1.75 47.83 -5.73
CA VAL A 516 2.90 46.94 -5.69
C VAL A 516 4.18 47.74 -5.95
N ARG A 517 5.00 47.93 -4.92
CA ARG A 517 6.35 48.47 -5.08
C ARG A 517 7.29 47.36 -5.55
N ILE A 518 7.69 47.40 -6.81
CA ILE A 518 8.68 46.45 -7.34
C ILE A 518 10.02 46.70 -6.65
N THR A 519 10.61 45.66 -6.07
CA THR A 519 11.91 45.69 -5.38
C THR A 519 12.96 44.92 -6.17
N GLU A 520 14.24 45.19 -5.93
CA GLU A 520 15.37 44.46 -6.52
C GLU A 520 15.22 42.94 -6.32
N GLU A 521 14.79 42.50 -5.13
CA GLU A 521 14.60 41.08 -4.84
C GLU A 521 13.51 40.41 -5.69
N MET A 522 12.46 41.14 -6.07
CA MET A 522 11.43 40.63 -6.98
C MET A 522 11.98 40.49 -8.40
N ILE A 523 12.82 41.43 -8.84
CA ILE A 523 13.46 41.38 -10.17
C ILE A 523 14.42 40.20 -10.24
N VAL A 524 15.24 39.99 -9.21
CA VAL A 524 16.12 38.81 -9.10
C VAL A 524 15.30 37.52 -9.13
N ALA A 525 14.20 37.43 -8.37
CA ALA A 525 13.33 36.26 -8.39
C ALA A 525 12.69 36.02 -9.76
N ALA A 526 12.33 37.08 -10.49
CA ALA A 526 11.81 36.97 -11.85
C ALA A 526 12.88 36.44 -12.81
N VAL A 527 14.11 36.95 -12.71
CA VAL A 527 15.27 36.49 -13.49
C VAL A 527 15.54 35.00 -13.23
N GLU A 528 15.35 34.50 -12.01
CA GLU A 528 15.59 33.11 -11.65
C GLU A 528 14.44 32.15 -12.01
N SER A 529 13.26 32.68 -12.37
CA SER A 529 12.09 31.87 -12.69
C SER A 529 12.18 31.12 -14.03
N GLN A 530 11.32 30.12 -14.22
CA GLN A 530 11.20 29.40 -15.49
C GLN A 530 10.70 30.31 -16.63
N HIS A 531 9.82 31.28 -16.33
CA HIS A 531 9.24 32.23 -17.29
C HIS A 531 9.95 33.59 -17.29
N ALA A 532 11.24 33.62 -16.95
CA ALA A 532 12.00 34.84 -16.68
C ALA A 532 11.86 35.94 -17.74
N THR A 533 11.92 35.60 -19.02
CA THR A 533 11.78 36.57 -20.12
C THR A 533 10.42 37.26 -20.10
N ARG A 534 9.33 36.51 -19.88
CA ARG A 534 7.96 37.07 -19.84
C ARG A 534 7.74 37.93 -18.59
N PHE A 535 8.21 37.48 -17.43
CA PHE A 535 8.10 38.26 -16.20
C PHE A 535 8.90 39.56 -16.29
N LEU A 536 10.12 39.53 -16.83
CA LEU A 536 10.89 40.74 -17.01
C LEU A 536 10.21 41.71 -17.97
N THR A 537 9.66 41.24 -19.10
CA THR A 537 8.91 42.14 -20.00
C THR A 537 7.81 42.90 -19.26
N LEU A 538 7.06 42.24 -18.37
CA LEU A 538 6.01 42.89 -17.56
C LEU A 538 6.59 43.86 -16.51
N LEU A 539 7.63 43.45 -15.79
CA LEU A 539 8.20 44.24 -14.69
C LEU A 539 8.97 45.46 -15.21
N LEU A 540 9.73 45.31 -16.28
CA LEU A 540 10.60 46.35 -16.80
C LEU A 540 9.81 47.61 -17.18
N ASP A 541 8.55 47.50 -17.62
CA ASP A 541 7.69 48.66 -17.96
C ASP A 541 7.32 49.51 -16.75
N LYS A 542 7.53 49.00 -15.55
CA LYS A 542 7.19 49.64 -14.28
C LYS A 542 8.42 49.98 -13.43
N VAL A 543 9.62 49.62 -13.90
CA VAL A 543 10.88 49.73 -13.15
C VAL A 543 11.82 50.73 -13.84
N GLY A 544 12.43 51.63 -13.06
CA GLY A 544 13.47 52.55 -13.57
C GLY A 544 14.87 51.93 -13.52
N SER A 545 15.82 52.47 -14.29
CA SER A 545 17.21 51.96 -14.37
C SER A 545 17.91 51.87 -13.01
N SER A 546 17.61 52.78 -12.08
CA SER A 546 18.15 52.78 -10.71
C SER A 546 17.90 51.50 -9.89
N GLN A 547 16.93 50.67 -10.30
CA GLN A 547 16.60 49.41 -9.63
C GLN A 547 17.23 48.19 -10.32
N ILE A 548 17.84 48.38 -11.48
CA ILE A 548 18.65 47.37 -12.17
C ILE A 548 20.06 47.46 -11.59
N THR A 549 20.27 46.72 -10.50
CA THR A 549 21.55 46.67 -9.78
C THR A 549 22.50 45.66 -10.41
N ASP A 550 23.77 45.72 -10.01
CA ASP A 550 24.79 44.77 -10.45
C ASP A 550 24.38 43.31 -10.16
N ARG A 551 23.70 43.08 -9.03
CA ARG A 551 23.16 41.77 -8.64
C ARG A 551 22.10 41.26 -9.62
N VAL A 552 21.22 42.12 -10.13
CA VAL A 552 20.21 41.74 -11.13
C VAL A 552 20.88 41.29 -12.42
N VAL A 553 21.88 42.04 -12.87
CA VAL A 553 22.64 41.77 -14.10
C VAL A 553 23.49 40.51 -13.95
N GLU A 554 24.10 40.31 -12.78
CA GLU A 554 24.85 39.10 -12.44
C GLU A 554 23.94 37.86 -12.45
N SER A 555 22.76 37.93 -11.82
CA SER A 555 21.76 36.85 -11.87
C SER A 555 21.31 36.55 -13.31
N ALA A 556 21.11 37.59 -14.13
CA ALA A 556 20.75 37.45 -15.55
C ALA A 556 21.85 36.75 -16.35
N ALA A 557 23.10 37.18 -16.17
CA ALA A 557 24.27 36.56 -16.77
C ALA A 557 24.39 35.08 -16.37
N ARG A 558 24.10 34.72 -15.11
CA ARG A 558 24.14 33.33 -14.62
C ARG A 558 22.95 32.46 -15.02
N ASN A 559 21.82 33.02 -15.45
CA ASN A 559 20.62 32.22 -15.75
C ASN A 559 20.86 31.25 -16.92
N ALA A 560 20.96 29.95 -16.63
CA ALA A 560 21.34 28.93 -17.62
C ALA A 560 20.38 28.83 -18.82
N SER A 561 19.08 29.03 -18.59
CA SER A 561 18.04 28.76 -19.59
C SER A 561 17.77 29.92 -20.54
N HIS A 562 17.81 31.15 -20.04
CA HIS A 562 17.34 32.35 -20.75
C HIS A 562 18.28 33.55 -20.62
N GLY A 563 19.50 33.37 -20.08
CA GLY A 563 20.38 34.49 -19.75
C GLY A 563 20.67 35.42 -20.94
N LYS A 564 20.77 34.90 -22.18
CA LYS A 564 20.98 35.74 -23.37
C LYS A 564 19.79 36.64 -23.66
N GLU A 565 18.59 36.07 -23.67
CA GLU A 565 17.35 36.80 -23.93
C GLU A 565 17.09 37.83 -22.84
N ILE A 566 17.34 37.47 -21.58
CA ILE A 566 17.24 38.38 -20.44
C ILE A 566 18.21 39.56 -20.60
N MET A 567 19.49 39.28 -20.89
CA MET A 567 20.49 40.33 -21.09
C MET A 567 20.14 41.25 -22.25
N ARG A 568 19.61 40.70 -23.35
CA ARG A 568 19.10 41.51 -24.47
C ARG A 568 17.96 42.43 -24.04
N LEU A 569 16.97 41.93 -23.29
CA LEU A 569 15.86 42.75 -22.80
C LEU A 569 16.32 43.90 -21.90
N LEU A 570 17.33 43.66 -21.05
CA LEU A 570 17.91 44.70 -20.21
C LEU A 570 18.61 45.76 -21.07
N VAL A 571 19.51 45.35 -21.97
CA VAL A 571 20.29 46.23 -22.86
C VAL A 571 19.38 47.05 -23.78
N ASP A 572 18.38 46.42 -24.39
CA ASP A 572 17.42 47.10 -25.28
C ASP A 572 16.65 48.22 -24.57
N LYS A 573 16.41 48.08 -23.25
CA LYS A 573 15.63 49.05 -22.48
C LYS A 573 16.46 50.13 -21.80
N TYR A 574 17.58 49.77 -21.20
CA TYR A 574 18.37 50.68 -20.36
C TYR A 574 19.75 51.03 -20.94
N GLY A 575 20.21 50.32 -21.99
CA GLY A 575 21.46 50.61 -22.67
C GLY A 575 22.66 50.72 -21.72
N GLU A 576 23.38 51.84 -21.81
CA GLU A 576 24.57 52.13 -20.99
C GLU A 576 24.27 52.39 -19.50
N GLU A 577 23.01 52.50 -19.09
CA GLU A 577 22.64 52.71 -17.69
C GLU A 577 22.72 51.42 -16.85
N ILE A 578 22.98 50.27 -17.47
CA ILE A 578 23.09 48.98 -16.81
C ILE A 578 24.47 48.84 -16.15
N PRO A 579 24.54 48.46 -14.85
CA PRO A 579 25.82 48.21 -14.21
C PRO A 579 26.48 46.95 -14.78
N ILE A 580 27.69 47.11 -15.32
CA ILE A 580 28.53 46.02 -15.82
C ILE A 580 29.79 45.95 -14.94
N SER A 581 29.73 45.19 -13.84
CA SER A 581 30.91 44.94 -13.00
C SER A 581 31.81 43.81 -13.53
N GLU A 582 32.97 43.64 -12.89
CA GLU A 582 33.83 42.47 -13.11
C GLU A 582 33.16 41.15 -12.71
N ASP A 583 32.21 41.18 -11.76
CA ASP A 583 31.48 39.98 -11.36
C ASP A 583 30.48 39.54 -12.43
N VAL A 584 29.84 40.49 -13.13
CA VAL A 584 29.02 40.23 -14.32
C VAL A 584 29.86 39.62 -15.44
N LYS A 585 31.04 40.18 -15.74
CA LYS A 585 31.96 39.65 -16.77
C LYS A 585 32.47 38.25 -16.41
N ARG A 586 32.70 37.98 -15.14
CA ARG A 586 33.09 36.64 -14.66
C ARG A 586 31.93 35.65 -14.84
N ALA A 587 30.71 36.05 -14.47
CA ALA A 587 29.52 35.22 -14.62
C ALA A 587 29.23 34.83 -16.08
N THR A 588 29.49 35.72 -17.04
CA THR A 588 29.36 35.41 -18.48
C THR A 588 30.47 34.49 -18.96
N ALA A 589 31.71 34.68 -18.50
CA ALA A 589 32.86 33.84 -18.86
C ALA A 589 32.74 32.39 -18.33
N GLU A 590 32.07 32.19 -17.19
CA GLU A 590 31.80 30.87 -16.60
C GLU A 590 30.80 30.03 -17.42
N LYS A 591 30.06 30.64 -18.37
CA LYS A 591 29.06 29.95 -19.20
C LYS A 591 29.64 29.44 -20.52
N SER A 592 29.64 28.12 -20.68
CA SER A 592 30.19 27.44 -21.87
C SER A 592 29.38 27.64 -23.15
N GLU A 593 28.04 27.75 -23.08
CA GLU A 593 27.17 27.77 -24.28
C GLU A 593 26.73 29.17 -24.72
N THR A 594 26.39 30.05 -23.77
CA THR A 594 25.82 31.39 -24.06
C THR A 594 26.72 32.55 -23.65
N GLY A 595 27.85 32.29 -22.99
CA GLY A 595 28.74 33.31 -22.43
C GLY A 595 29.28 34.30 -23.48
N GLY A 596 29.79 33.79 -24.61
CA GLY A 596 30.31 34.63 -25.70
C GLY A 596 29.24 35.53 -26.32
N GLN A 597 28.02 35.04 -26.44
CA GLN A 597 26.90 35.81 -27.02
C GLN A 597 26.37 36.87 -26.04
N ILE A 598 26.49 36.64 -24.73
CA ILE A 598 26.17 37.66 -23.73
C ILE A 598 27.26 38.75 -23.74
N MET A 599 28.53 38.38 -23.90
CA MET A 599 29.64 39.36 -23.99
C MET A 599 29.59 40.22 -25.26
N GLU A 600 28.92 39.80 -26.34
CA GLU A 600 28.67 40.65 -27.52
C GLU A 600 27.56 41.69 -27.30
N LEU A 601 26.69 41.47 -26.30
CA LEU A 601 25.60 42.40 -25.95
C LEU A 601 26.03 43.46 -24.93
N LEU A 602 27.13 43.20 -24.20
CA LEU A 602 27.76 44.09 -23.23
C LEU A 602 28.83 44.95 -23.92
#